data_AF-A0A8T4EXE0-F1
#
_entry.id   AF-A0A8T4EXE0-F1
#
_cell.length_a   1.000
_cell.length_b   1.000
_cell.length_c   1.000
_cell.angle_alpha   90.00
_cell.angle_beta   90.00
_cell.angle_gamma   90.00
#
_symmetry.space_group_name_H-M   'P 1'
#
loop_
_entity.id
_entity.type
_entity.pdbx_description
1 polymer ?
#
loop_
_entity_poly.entity_id
_entity_poly.type
_entity_poly.pdbx_seq_one_letter_code
_entity_poly.pdbx_strand_id
1 'polypeptide(L)'
;MKKAMATGFLLAGIMMIVLILLFAMLLFKVKSKALQVLDDSECKGSIASHMMLLRATGEAMVTDIYCPTKYYTIPRERDNEVMHHLAESMKACWSTWGEGQLDLFAGEGKYCAICSVIDFEEKGKTINGFDSYLKNTPYKEGATASYLQYLSGFASDQADPETLSALQELPLLDNIDTSLSYANVFVYIKGESAVKEFYDSLAPKGTGTIGGGVATGLLIGAVIAVGAAVVIITAPISVPVAAVGGAAGAYASIGSATLVVGAIGTATKTAVVVTAVSTAINYEIARRVSDNIYWTSHILFVPYNAESLKQIGCKITPVKQERKDAVT
;
A
#
# COMPACT_ATOMS: atom_id res chain seq x y z
N MET A 1 31.65 57.40 -21.13
CA MET A 1 30.27 56.94 -20.80
C MET A 1 29.87 55.60 -21.46
N LYS A 2 30.22 55.30 -22.73
CA LYS A 2 29.85 54.00 -23.37
C LYS A 2 30.34 52.73 -22.66
N LYS A 3 31.50 52.77 -21.98
CA LYS A 3 32.02 51.61 -21.24
C LYS A 3 31.21 51.25 -19.97
N ALA A 4 30.52 52.22 -19.36
CA ALA A 4 29.73 51.97 -18.16
C ALA A 4 28.39 51.25 -18.47
N MET A 5 27.80 51.49 -19.64
CA MET A 5 26.61 50.75 -20.10
C MET A 5 26.94 49.28 -20.43
N ALA A 6 28.10 49.01 -21.04
CA ALA A 6 28.47 47.65 -21.44
C ALA A 6 28.63 46.69 -20.23
N THR A 7 29.18 47.19 -19.12
CA THR A 7 29.38 46.38 -17.90
C THR A 7 28.04 46.04 -17.22
N GLY A 8 27.05 46.93 -17.28
CA GLY A 8 25.73 46.70 -16.70
C GLY A 8 24.95 45.58 -17.40
N PHE A 9 25.00 45.53 -18.74
CA PHE A 9 24.35 44.46 -19.51
C PHE A 9 25.00 43.09 -19.26
N LEU A 10 26.33 43.05 -19.11
CA LEU A 10 27.05 41.80 -18.84
C LEU A 10 26.67 41.23 -17.45
N LEU A 11 26.62 42.08 -16.42
CA LEU A 11 26.20 41.67 -15.07
C LEU A 11 24.74 41.20 -15.03
N ALA A 12 23.82 41.93 -15.69
CA ALA A 12 22.42 41.52 -15.78
C ALA A 12 22.26 40.17 -16.50
N GLY A 13 23.02 39.95 -17.57
CA GLY A 13 23.04 38.67 -18.29
C GLY A 13 23.51 37.51 -17.42
N ILE A 14 24.61 37.68 -16.66
CA ILE A 14 25.10 36.65 -15.73
C ILE A 14 24.06 36.34 -14.66
N MET A 15 23.47 37.36 -14.04
CA MET A 15 22.45 37.17 -13.01
C MET A 15 21.20 36.45 -13.56
N MET A 16 20.78 36.76 -14.79
CA MET A 16 19.67 36.07 -15.46
C MET A 16 19.99 34.60 -15.72
N ILE A 17 21.21 34.28 -16.17
CA ILE A 17 21.65 32.89 -16.38
C ILE A 17 21.65 32.12 -15.05
N VAL A 18 22.17 32.72 -13.98
CA VAL A 18 22.16 32.09 -12.64
C VAL A 18 20.72 31.82 -12.16
N LEU A 19 19.79 32.76 -12.36
CA LEU A 19 18.38 32.57 -12.02
C LEU A 19 17.74 31.43 -12.82
N ILE A 20 18.03 31.33 -14.12
CA ILE A 20 17.52 30.26 -14.99
C ILE A 20 18.05 28.90 -14.52
N LEU A 21 19.34 28.81 -14.16
CA LEU A 21 19.94 27.57 -13.66
C LEU A 21 19.32 27.15 -12.30
N LEU A 22 19.09 28.10 -11.40
CA LEU A 22 18.40 27.83 -10.13
C LEU A 22 16.97 27.35 -10.35
N PHE A 23 16.23 27.99 -11.26
CA PHE A 23 14.87 27.58 -11.59
C PHE A 23 14.83 26.20 -12.24
N ALA A 24 15.75 25.91 -13.17
CA ALA A 24 15.87 24.58 -13.78
C ALA A 24 16.16 23.50 -12.73
N MET A 25 17.11 23.73 -11.81
CA MET A 25 17.39 22.81 -10.71
C MET A 25 16.17 22.57 -9.81
N LEU A 26 15.38 23.62 -9.54
CA LEU A 26 14.13 23.51 -8.79
C LEU A 26 13.09 22.67 -9.55
N LEU A 27 12.91 22.90 -10.85
CA LEU A 27 12.00 22.12 -11.68
C LEU A 27 12.39 20.64 -11.75
N PHE A 28 13.68 20.31 -11.85
CA PHE A 28 14.15 18.92 -11.80
C PHE A 28 13.83 18.24 -10.46
N LYS A 29 14.03 18.96 -9.33
CA LYS A 29 13.67 18.45 -8.00
C LYS A 29 12.16 18.27 -7.82
N VAL A 30 11.34 19.17 -8.34
CA VAL A 30 9.88 19.08 -8.25
C VAL A 30 9.35 17.95 -9.14
N LYS A 31 9.87 17.79 -10.37
CA LYS A 31 9.41 16.77 -11.31
C LYS A 31 9.59 15.35 -10.77
N SER A 32 10.73 15.04 -10.15
CA SER A 32 10.99 13.70 -9.59
C SER A 32 10.01 13.33 -8.47
N LYS A 33 9.71 14.27 -7.56
CA LYS A 33 8.72 14.06 -6.51
C LYS A 33 7.29 14.00 -7.05
N ALA A 34 6.96 14.85 -8.04
CA ALA A 34 5.64 14.87 -8.65
C ALA A 34 5.31 13.54 -9.35
N LEU A 35 6.27 12.93 -10.05
CA LEU A 35 6.08 11.64 -10.70
C LEU A 35 5.75 10.53 -9.70
N GLN A 36 6.48 10.45 -8.57
CA GLN A 36 6.19 9.44 -7.55
C GLN A 36 4.80 9.59 -6.93
N VAL A 37 4.35 10.83 -6.72
CA VAL A 37 2.99 11.12 -6.21
C VAL A 37 1.92 10.77 -7.25
N LEU A 38 2.20 10.99 -8.53
CA LEU A 38 1.30 10.60 -9.62
C LEU A 38 1.15 9.08 -9.68
N ASP A 39 2.25 8.31 -9.65
CA ASP A 39 2.21 6.84 -9.69
C ASP A 39 1.40 6.27 -8.51
N ASP A 40 1.57 6.82 -7.30
CA ASP A 40 0.78 6.39 -6.13
C ASP A 40 -0.70 6.75 -6.26
N SER A 41 -1.01 7.92 -6.84
CA SER A 41 -2.39 8.34 -7.08
C SER A 41 -3.06 7.48 -8.15
N GLU A 42 -2.35 7.13 -9.22
CA GLU A 42 -2.85 6.26 -10.27
C GLU A 42 -3.10 4.84 -9.75
N CYS A 43 -2.17 4.29 -8.97
CA CYS A 43 -2.36 2.98 -8.34
C CYS A 43 -3.55 2.96 -7.37
N LYS A 44 -3.65 3.94 -6.46
CA LYS A 44 -4.82 4.05 -5.57
C LYS A 44 -6.13 4.24 -6.34
N GLY A 45 -6.12 5.04 -7.41
CA GLY A 45 -7.27 5.25 -8.28
C GLY A 45 -7.68 3.99 -9.04
N SER A 46 -6.71 3.17 -9.47
CA SER A 46 -6.94 1.88 -10.10
C SER A 46 -7.53 0.87 -9.11
N ILE A 47 -6.98 0.77 -7.90
CA ILE A 47 -7.54 -0.07 -6.82
C ILE A 47 -8.98 0.34 -6.50
N ALA A 48 -9.24 1.65 -6.31
CA ALA A 48 -10.57 2.14 -6.00
C ALA A 48 -11.59 1.83 -7.12
N SER A 49 -11.15 1.95 -8.37
CA SER A 49 -11.98 1.65 -9.54
C SER A 49 -12.27 0.15 -9.65
N HIS A 50 -11.26 -0.69 -9.41
CA HIS A 50 -11.39 -2.15 -9.36
C HIS A 50 -12.40 -2.57 -8.28
N MET A 51 -12.25 -2.02 -7.07
CA MET A 51 -13.18 -2.24 -5.95
C MET A 51 -14.62 -1.85 -6.29
N MET A 52 -14.81 -0.70 -6.94
CA MET A 52 -16.14 -0.23 -7.34
C MET A 52 -16.79 -1.17 -8.36
N LEU A 53 -16.03 -1.63 -9.35
CA LEU A 53 -16.51 -2.58 -10.35
C LEU A 53 -16.83 -3.94 -9.75
N LEU A 54 -15.95 -4.46 -8.88
CA LEU A 54 -16.16 -5.71 -8.16
C LEU A 54 -17.45 -5.65 -7.33
N ARG A 55 -17.67 -4.56 -6.59
CA ARG A 55 -18.90 -4.36 -5.81
C ARG A 55 -20.16 -4.21 -6.68
N ALA A 56 -20.04 -3.55 -7.83
CA ALA A 56 -21.19 -3.30 -8.71
C ALA A 56 -21.61 -4.56 -9.50
N THR A 57 -20.66 -5.40 -9.87
CA THR A 57 -20.90 -6.53 -10.78
C THR A 57 -20.89 -7.88 -10.08
N GLY A 58 -20.25 -7.98 -8.91
CA GLY A 58 -20.01 -9.25 -8.21
C GLY A 58 -19.02 -10.17 -8.89
N GLU A 59 -18.51 -9.77 -10.05
CA GLU A 59 -17.50 -10.48 -10.80
C GLU A 59 -16.23 -9.62 -10.83
N ALA A 60 -15.08 -10.29 -10.81
CA ALA A 60 -13.84 -9.63 -11.17
C ALA A 60 -13.84 -9.38 -12.68
N MET A 61 -14.59 -8.38 -13.14
CA MET A 61 -14.38 -7.87 -14.49
C MET A 61 -12.92 -7.44 -14.56
N VAL A 62 -12.17 -8.07 -15.47
CA VAL A 62 -10.70 -8.00 -15.60
C VAL A 62 -10.26 -6.57 -15.94
N THR A 63 -10.31 -5.71 -14.93
CA THR A 63 -9.58 -4.46 -14.90
C THR A 63 -8.35 -4.75 -14.08
N ASP A 64 -7.23 -4.95 -14.78
CA ASP A 64 -5.92 -5.13 -14.19
C ASP A 64 -5.67 -3.96 -13.22
N ILE A 65 -5.42 -4.26 -11.94
CA ILE A 65 -4.99 -3.25 -10.98
C ILE A 65 -3.62 -2.75 -11.46
N TYR A 66 -3.52 -1.46 -11.78
CA TYR A 66 -2.28 -0.87 -12.27
C TYR A 66 -1.49 -0.24 -11.13
N CYS A 67 -0.53 -1.00 -10.60
CA CYS A 67 0.36 -0.56 -9.52
C CYS A 67 1.80 -0.93 -9.89
N PRO A 68 2.54 -0.03 -10.56
CA PRO A 68 3.89 -0.34 -11.02
C PRO A 68 4.84 -0.59 -9.85
N THR A 69 5.74 -1.57 -10.01
CA THR A 69 6.78 -1.86 -9.02
C THR A 69 7.81 -0.72 -9.01
N LYS A 70 8.06 -0.19 -7.82
CA LYS A 70 9.00 0.91 -7.63
C LYS A 70 10.39 0.41 -7.30
N TYR A 71 11.41 0.90 -7.99
CA TYR A 71 12.80 0.52 -7.75
C TYR A 71 13.54 1.65 -7.05
N TYR A 72 14.16 1.35 -5.91
CA TYR A 72 14.90 2.32 -5.12
C TYR A 72 16.28 1.77 -4.76
N THR A 73 17.28 2.65 -4.76
CA THR A 73 18.61 2.35 -4.22
C THR A 73 18.82 3.22 -3.00
N ILE A 74 19.01 2.59 -1.83
CA ILE A 74 19.32 3.30 -0.59
C ILE A 74 20.79 3.73 -0.66
N PRO A 75 21.08 5.04 -0.52
CA PRO A 75 22.45 5.55 -0.56
C PRO A 75 23.24 5.08 0.67
N ARG A 76 24.54 5.34 0.67
CA ARG A 76 25.40 5.03 1.83
C ARG A 76 25.03 5.89 3.04
N GLU A 77 24.40 5.27 4.03
CA GLU A 77 23.85 5.94 5.20
C GLU A 77 24.07 5.12 6.48
N ARG A 78 23.69 5.68 7.64
CA ARG A 78 23.77 4.97 8.92
C ARG A 78 22.67 3.91 9.01
N ASP A 79 22.91 2.85 9.77
CA ASP A 79 22.01 1.71 9.92
C ASP A 79 20.56 2.11 10.27
N ASN A 80 20.40 3.08 11.18
CA ASN A 80 19.07 3.59 11.55
C ASN A 80 18.34 4.32 10.40
N GLU A 81 19.07 5.01 9.53
CA GLU A 81 18.51 5.69 8.35
C GLU A 81 18.11 4.66 7.29
N VAL A 82 18.94 3.62 7.10
CA VAL A 82 18.59 2.50 6.22
C VAL A 82 17.33 1.78 6.74
N MET A 83 17.27 1.43 8.02
CA MET A 83 16.08 0.80 8.63
C MET A 83 14.84 1.68 8.50
N HIS A 84 14.98 3.01 8.64
CA HIS A 84 13.89 3.95 8.39
C HIS A 84 13.39 3.88 6.94
N HIS A 85 14.29 3.89 5.96
CA HIS A 85 13.93 3.77 4.55
C HIS A 85 13.20 2.45 4.23
N LEU A 86 13.65 1.33 4.81
CA LEU A 86 12.97 0.03 4.67
C LEU A 86 11.55 0.08 5.26
N ALA A 87 11.41 0.56 6.50
CA ALA A 87 10.14 0.64 7.20
C ALA A 87 9.14 1.60 6.50
N GLU A 88 9.60 2.74 6.01
CA GLU A 88 8.78 3.66 5.22
C GLU A 88 8.30 3.04 3.90
N SER A 89 9.16 2.25 3.23
CA SER A 89 8.77 1.57 2.00
C SER A 89 7.70 0.51 2.24
N MET A 90 7.82 -0.25 3.33
CA MET A 90 6.79 -1.19 3.78
C MET A 90 5.47 -0.49 4.13
N LYS A 91 5.54 0.60 4.90
CA LYS A 91 4.39 1.44 5.27
C LYS A 91 3.67 1.97 4.03
N ALA A 92 4.44 2.50 3.08
CA ALA A 92 3.88 3.01 1.82
C ALA A 92 3.14 1.90 1.07
N CYS A 93 3.75 0.73 0.89
CA CYS A 93 3.11 -0.44 0.28
C CYS A 93 1.79 -0.79 0.98
N TRP A 94 1.80 -0.95 2.30
CA TRP A 94 0.60 -1.26 3.08
C TRP A 94 -0.52 -0.24 2.89
N SER A 95 -0.18 1.06 2.98
CA SER A 95 -1.14 2.15 2.82
C SER A 95 -1.71 2.26 1.40
N THR A 96 -0.93 1.88 0.38
CA THR A 96 -1.36 1.90 -1.02
C THR A 96 -2.47 0.89 -1.27
N TRP A 97 -2.40 -0.27 -0.61
CA TRP A 97 -3.40 -1.33 -0.68
C TRP A 97 -4.53 -1.19 0.35
N GLY A 98 -4.76 0.03 0.86
CA GLY A 98 -5.83 0.32 1.81
C GLY A 98 -5.67 -0.43 3.13
N GLU A 99 -4.42 -0.65 3.56
CA GLU A 99 -4.09 -1.33 4.82
C GLU A 99 -4.72 -2.73 4.90
N GLY A 100 -4.89 -3.40 3.75
CA GLY A 100 -5.40 -4.76 3.67
C GLY A 100 -6.90 -4.93 3.89
N GLN A 101 -7.61 -3.86 4.21
CA GLN A 101 -9.03 -3.88 4.59
C GLN A 101 -9.98 -3.97 3.39
N LEU A 102 -9.45 -3.82 2.17
CA LEU A 102 -10.24 -3.82 0.94
C LEU A 102 -10.46 -5.26 0.45
N ASP A 103 -11.70 -5.61 0.11
CA ASP A 103 -11.99 -6.90 -0.53
C ASP A 103 -11.65 -6.86 -2.02
N LEU A 104 -10.38 -7.11 -2.35
CA LEU A 104 -9.81 -6.80 -3.66
C LEU A 104 -10.13 -7.80 -4.77
N PHE A 105 -10.58 -9.02 -4.46
CA PHE A 105 -10.72 -10.08 -5.46
C PHE A 105 -11.99 -10.89 -5.26
N ALA A 106 -12.72 -11.19 -6.34
CA ALA A 106 -13.91 -12.05 -6.27
C ALA A 106 -13.57 -13.49 -5.86
N GLY A 107 -12.51 -14.04 -6.45
CA GLY A 107 -12.14 -15.45 -6.32
C GLY A 107 -11.30 -15.75 -5.08
N GLU A 108 -11.38 -17.00 -4.63
CA GLU A 108 -10.41 -17.56 -3.70
C GLU A 108 -9.03 -17.68 -4.36
N GLY A 109 -7.98 -17.53 -3.56
CA GLY A 109 -6.61 -17.69 -4.00
C GLY A 109 -5.62 -16.83 -3.22
N LYS A 110 -4.35 -16.94 -3.64
CA LYS A 110 -3.21 -16.17 -3.13
C LYS A 110 -2.77 -15.17 -4.19
N TYR A 111 -2.90 -13.90 -3.88
CA TYR A 111 -2.64 -12.77 -4.77
C TYR A 111 -1.48 -11.95 -4.20
N CYS A 112 -0.47 -11.71 -5.03
CA CYS A 112 0.69 -10.91 -4.65
C CYS A 112 0.89 -9.71 -5.56
N ALA A 113 1.36 -8.60 -4.99
CA ALA A 113 1.84 -7.44 -5.71
C ALA A 113 3.17 -6.95 -5.12
N ILE A 114 4.19 -6.83 -5.97
CA ILE A 114 5.50 -6.27 -5.57
C ILE A 114 5.39 -4.75 -5.63
N CYS A 115 5.29 -4.12 -4.47
CA CYS A 115 5.21 -2.66 -4.36
C CYS A 115 6.54 -2.00 -4.68
N SER A 116 7.63 -2.54 -4.12
CA SER A 116 8.96 -2.00 -4.33
C SER A 116 10.04 -3.07 -4.30
N VAL A 117 11.12 -2.80 -5.02
CA VAL A 117 12.40 -3.50 -4.97
C VAL A 117 13.46 -2.51 -4.50
N ILE A 118 14.15 -2.87 -3.43
CA ILE A 118 15.10 -2.04 -2.72
C ILE A 118 16.49 -2.64 -2.89
N ASP A 119 17.40 -1.83 -3.40
CA ASP A 119 18.80 -2.14 -3.53
C ASP A 119 19.64 -1.23 -2.63
N PHE A 120 20.91 -1.56 -2.40
CA PHE A 120 21.80 -0.79 -1.53
C PHE A 120 23.06 -0.35 -2.26
N GLU A 121 23.45 0.91 -2.12
CA GLU A 121 24.71 1.42 -2.66
C GLU A 121 25.94 0.88 -1.92
N GLU A 122 25.81 0.65 -0.60
CA GLU A 122 26.80 -0.04 0.22
C GLU A 122 26.48 -1.54 0.29
N LYS A 123 27.30 -2.36 -0.36
CA LYS A 123 27.14 -3.83 -0.43
C LYS A 123 27.98 -4.55 0.62
N GLY A 124 27.53 -5.75 1.03
CA GLY A 124 28.29 -6.66 1.90
C GLY A 124 28.31 -6.28 3.38
N LYS A 125 27.38 -5.40 3.80
CA LYS A 125 27.18 -5.00 5.19
C LYS A 125 25.98 -5.74 5.75
N THR A 126 26.04 -6.12 7.02
CA THR A 126 24.89 -6.66 7.75
C THR A 126 24.36 -5.60 8.71
N ILE A 127 23.09 -5.23 8.53
CA ILE A 127 22.37 -4.31 9.41
C ILE A 127 21.56 -5.15 10.39
N ASN A 128 21.83 -5.03 11.68
CA ASN A 128 21.16 -5.83 12.72
C ASN A 128 20.11 -4.99 13.46
N GLY A 129 19.17 -5.63 14.15
CA GLY A 129 18.19 -4.95 15.00
C GLY A 129 16.97 -4.42 14.25
N PHE A 130 16.71 -4.85 13.02
CA PHE A 130 15.59 -4.33 12.23
C PHE A 130 14.23 -4.71 12.82
N ASP A 131 14.11 -5.91 13.41
CA ASP A 131 12.91 -6.31 14.16
C ASP A 131 12.67 -5.35 15.33
N SER A 132 13.71 -5.13 16.14
CA SER A 132 13.65 -4.21 17.27
C SER A 132 13.30 -2.78 16.83
N TYR A 133 13.79 -2.34 15.67
CA TYR A 133 13.45 -1.05 15.10
C TYR A 133 11.94 -0.95 14.78
N LEU A 134 11.37 -1.95 14.10
CA LEU A 134 9.95 -1.98 13.74
C LEU A 134 9.05 -2.02 14.99
N LYS A 135 9.45 -2.77 16.02
CA LYS A 135 8.73 -2.89 17.29
C LYS A 135 8.66 -1.58 18.08
N ASN A 136 9.76 -0.83 18.11
CA ASN A 136 9.92 0.29 19.04
C ASN A 136 9.75 1.68 18.39
N THR A 137 9.76 1.78 17.06
CA THR A 137 9.68 3.07 16.37
C THR A 137 8.23 3.39 15.96
N PRO A 138 7.69 4.57 16.32
CA PRO A 138 6.38 5.02 15.85
C PRO A 138 6.30 5.09 14.32
N TYR A 139 5.20 4.62 13.71
CA TYR A 139 5.07 4.60 12.25
C TYR A 139 4.92 5.99 11.59
N LYS A 140 4.60 7.01 12.41
CA LYS A 140 4.56 8.43 12.05
C LYS A 140 4.75 9.29 13.30
N GLU A 141 5.13 10.55 13.11
CA GLU A 141 5.26 11.51 14.21
C GLU A 141 3.95 11.63 15.00
N GLY A 142 4.06 11.54 16.33
CA GLY A 142 2.93 11.61 17.25
C GLY A 142 2.03 10.35 17.30
N ALA A 143 2.31 9.31 16.51
CA ALA A 143 1.58 8.04 16.65
C ALA A 143 2.02 7.28 17.90
N THR A 144 1.05 6.65 18.57
CA THR A 144 1.32 5.70 19.65
C THR A 144 1.70 4.32 19.12
N ALA A 145 1.21 3.96 17.92
CA ALA A 145 1.50 2.67 17.32
C ALA A 145 2.89 2.63 16.65
N SER A 146 3.58 1.51 16.79
CA SER A 146 4.85 1.27 16.10
C SER A 146 4.65 0.82 14.65
N TYR A 147 5.73 0.77 13.85
CA TYR A 147 5.66 0.21 12.50
C TYR A 147 5.15 -1.22 12.51
N LEU A 148 5.63 -2.08 13.42
CA LEU A 148 5.19 -3.47 13.48
C LEU A 148 3.68 -3.56 13.77
N GLN A 149 3.17 -2.74 14.69
CA GLN A 149 1.74 -2.69 14.99
C GLN A 149 0.92 -2.19 13.80
N TYR A 150 1.42 -1.19 13.06
CA TYR A 150 0.76 -0.69 11.86
C TYR A 150 0.77 -1.72 10.71
N LEU A 151 1.85 -2.50 10.61
CA LEU A 151 2.08 -3.54 9.60
C LEU A 151 1.62 -4.93 10.06
N SER A 152 0.78 -5.02 11.09
CA SER A 152 0.28 -6.27 11.68
C SER A 152 -0.50 -7.16 10.71
N GLY A 153 -0.83 -6.68 9.52
CA GLY A 153 -1.71 -7.35 8.61
C GLY A 153 -3.17 -7.12 8.98
N PHE A 154 -4.06 -7.62 8.15
CA PHE A 154 -5.50 -7.54 8.35
C PHE A 154 -6.11 -8.92 8.12
N ALA A 155 -7.14 -9.23 8.90
CA ALA A 155 -8.01 -10.38 8.64
C ALA A 155 -9.46 -9.94 8.73
N SER A 156 -10.29 -10.46 7.84
CA SER A 156 -11.72 -10.15 7.85
C SER A 156 -12.41 -10.71 9.09
N ASP A 157 -13.58 -10.16 9.44
CA ASP A 157 -14.33 -10.56 10.65
C ASP A 157 -14.71 -12.06 10.69
N GLN A 158 -14.67 -12.74 9.54
CA GLN A 158 -14.94 -14.17 9.43
C GLN A 158 -13.70 -15.04 9.60
N ALA A 159 -12.56 -14.43 9.91
CA ALA A 159 -11.33 -15.14 10.15
C ALA A 159 -11.45 -16.06 11.36
N ASP A 160 -11.09 -17.31 11.15
CA ASP A 160 -10.93 -18.27 12.23
C ASP A 160 -9.85 -17.76 13.22
N PRO A 161 -10.20 -17.55 14.50
CA PRO A 161 -9.26 -17.05 15.50
C PRO A 161 -8.03 -17.94 15.70
N GLU A 162 -8.14 -19.26 15.49
CA GLU A 162 -7.00 -20.17 15.62
C GLU A 162 -5.96 -19.86 14.54
N THR A 163 -6.41 -19.66 13.30
CA THR A 163 -5.56 -19.25 12.18
C THR A 163 -4.84 -17.91 12.44
N LEU A 164 -5.46 -16.98 13.18
CA LEU A 164 -4.85 -15.69 13.54
C LEU A 164 -3.81 -15.80 14.65
N SER A 165 -3.93 -16.77 15.53
CA SER A 165 -2.95 -16.97 16.62
C SER A 165 -1.58 -17.43 16.10
N ALA A 166 -1.56 -18.27 15.06
CA ALA A 166 -0.33 -18.75 14.42
C ALA A 166 0.51 -17.63 13.77
N LEU A 167 -0.12 -16.50 13.44
CA LEU A 167 0.52 -15.35 12.81
C LEU A 167 1.39 -14.52 13.76
N GLN A 168 1.14 -14.62 15.07
CA GLN A 168 1.82 -13.78 16.06
C GLN A 168 3.26 -14.23 16.35
N GLU A 169 3.63 -15.45 15.95
CA GLU A 169 4.91 -16.06 16.30
C GLU A 169 5.94 -16.08 15.16
N LEU A 170 5.65 -15.45 14.03
CA LEU A 170 6.56 -15.47 12.91
C LEU A 170 7.81 -14.65 13.25
N PRO A 171 9.02 -15.25 13.20
CA PRO A 171 10.24 -14.51 13.44
C PRO A 171 10.32 -13.35 12.44
N LEU A 172 10.92 -12.24 12.82
CA LEU A 172 11.15 -11.10 11.92
C LEU A 172 12.61 -11.12 11.45
N LEU A 173 12.87 -10.55 10.27
CA LEU A 173 14.23 -10.44 9.74
C LEU A 173 15.00 -9.42 10.58
N ASP A 174 15.72 -9.89 11.60
CA ASP A 174 16.50 -8.97 12.44
C ASP A 174 17.76 -8.46 11.73
N ASN A 175 18.31 -9.27 10.81
CA ASN A 175 19.56 -9.00 10.10
C ASN A 175 19.31 -8.82 8.59
N ILE A 176 19.63 -7.64 8.06
CA ILE A 176 19.56 -7.30 6.63
C ILE A 176 20.95 -7.41 6.02
N ASP A 177 21.13 -8.25 5.01
CA ASP A 177 22.36 -8.34 4.23
C ASP A 177 22.28 -7.42 3.01
N THR A 178 23.02 -6.31 3.04
CA THR A 178 22.98 -5.32 1.96
C THR A 178 23.60 -5.80 0.66
N SER A 179 24.25 -6.98 0.64
CA SER A 179 24.66 -7.63 -0.62
C SER A 179 23.46 -8.01 -1.49
N LEU A 180 22.31 -8.30 -0.87
CA LEU A 180 21.07 -8.68 -1.53
C LEU A 180 20.19 -7.46 -1.83
N SER A 181 19.33 -7.59 -2.84
CA SER A 181 18.18 -6.70 -3.02
C SER A 181 16.96 -7.31 -2.34
N TYR A 182 16.03 -6.50 -1.84
CA TYR A 182 14.83 -6.95 -1.15
C TYR A 182 13.57 -6.41 -1.82
N ALA A 183 12.46 -7.12 -1.69
CA ALA A 183 11.16 -6.74 -2.19
C ALA A 183 10.15 -6.58 -1.05
N ASN A 184 9.36 -5.51 -1.14
CA ASN A 184 8.12 -5.36 -0.37
C ASN A 184 6.98 -5.93 -1.20
N VAL A 185 6.40 -7.02 -0.71
CA VAL A 185 5.31 -7.73 -1.39
C VAL A 185 4.05 -7.59 -0.55
N PHE A 186 3.03 -6.95 -1.12
CA PHE A 186 1.67 -7.04 -0.59
C PHE A 186 1.10 -8.40 -0.96
N VAL A 187 0.62 -9.12 0.05
CA VAL A 187 0.03 -10.45 -0.10
C VAL A 187 -1.41 -10.39 0.38
N TYR A 188 -2.33 -10.86 -0.45
CA TYR A 188 -3.75 -10.95 -0.17
C TYR A 188 -4.20 -12.38 -0.42
N ILE A 189 -4.85 -13.00 0.56
CA ILE A 189 -5.22 -14.40 0.52
C ILE A 189 -6.68 -14.50 0.85
N LYS A 190 -7.47 -15.09 -0.05
CA LYS A 190 -8.91 -15.23 0.08
C LYS A 190 -9.31 -16.70 -0.01
N GLY A 191 -10.21 -17.13 0.86
CA GLY A 191 -10.64 -18.52 1.01
C GLY A 191 -9.88 -19.25 2.12
N GLU A 192 -10.62 -19.99 2.95
CA GLU A 192 -10.07 -20.73 4.10
C GLU A 192 -8.99 -21.73 3.69
N SER A 193 -9.21 -22.45 2.59
CA SER A 193 -8.24 -23.40 2.04
C SER A 193 -6.93 -22.72 1.65
N ALA A 194 -7.01 -21.58 0.96
CA ALA A 194 -5.83 -20.83 0.51
C ALA A 194 -5.06 -20.21 1.68
N VAL A 195 -5.78 -19.72 2.70
CA VAL A 195 -5.16 -19.18 3.91
C VAL A 195 -4.45 -20.28 4.70
N LYS A 196 -5.13 -21.42 4.93
CA LYS A 196 -4.52 -22.58 5.60
C LYS A 196 -3.30 -23.09 4.83
N GLU A 197 -3.40 -23.26 3.52
CA GLU A 197 -2.28 -23.70 2.68
C GLU A 197 -1.09 -22.73 2.76
N PHE A 198 -1.35 -21.42 2.75
CA PHE A 198 -0.30 -20.42 2.90
C PHE A 198 0.40 -20.56 4.24
N TYR A 199 -0.33 -20.66 5.35
CA TYR A 199 0.30 -20.80 6.66
C TYR A 199 0.97 -22.16 6.87
N ASP A 200 0.39 -23.25 6.39
CA ASP A 200 1.01 -24.59 6.43
C ASP A 200 2.31 -24.63 5.61
N SER A 201 2.44 -23.78 4.59
CA SER A 201 3.67 -23.64 3.81
C SER A 201 4.77 -22.84 4.53
N LEU A 202 4.38 -21.99 5.48
CA LEU A 202 5.26 -21.10 6.24
C LEU A 202 5.60 -21.66 7.63
N ALA A 203 4.70 -22.46 8.20
CA ALA A 203 4.96 -23.20 9.41
C ALA A 203 6.22 -24.03 9.20
N PRO A 204 7.20 -23.97 10.11
CA PRO A 204 8.41 -24.77 10.02
C PRO A 204 8.00 -26.24 10.04
N LYS A 205 7.95 -26.88 8.86
CA LYS A 205 7.66 -28.31 8.74
C LYS A 205 8.72 -29.03 9.57
N GLY A 206 8.33 -29.52 10.75
CA GLY A 206 9.18 -30.02 11.83
C GLY A 206 10.00 -31.28 11.52
N THR A 207 10.53 -31.41 10.32
CA THR A 207 11.39 -32.49 9.87
C THR A 207 12.79 -31.95 9.59
N GLY A 208 13.62 -31.90 10.63
CA GLY A 208 15.07 -31.77 10.52
C GLY A 208 15.58 -30.35 10.29
N THR A 209 16.37 -29.87 11.24
CA THR A 209 17.25 -28.71 11.13
C THR A 209 18.01 -28.70 9.79
N ILE A 210 17.55 -27.90 8.82
CA ILE A 210 18.35 -27.48 7.67
C ILE A 210 19.24 -26.34 8.16
N GLY A 211 20.35 -26.71 8.81
CA GLY A 211 21.52 -25.85 8.86
C GLY A 211 22.05 -25.70 7.43
N GLY A 212 21.83 -24.54 6.83
CA GLY A 212 22.39 -24.21 5.52
C GLY A 212 21.48 -23.38 4.63
N GLY A 213 21.29 -22.10 4.99
CA GLY A 213 21.13 -21.01 4.01
C GLY A 213 19.95 -21.08 3.04
N VAL A 214 18.74 -21.40 3.49
CA VAL A 214 17.54 -21.22 2.66
C VAL A 214 16.81 -19.98 3.15
N ALA A 215 16.69 -18.99 2.27
CA ALA A 215 16.03 -17.71 2.47
C ALA A 215 14.56 -17.91 2.85
N THR A 216 14.27 -18.10 4.14
CA THR A 216 12.92 -18.02 4.69
C THR A 216 12.40 -16.61 4.43
N GLY A 217 11.57 -16.46 3.40
CA GLY A 217 10.83 -15.22 3.16
C GLY A 217 9.98 -14.92 4.39
N LEU A 218 10.15 -13.73 4.95
CA LEU A 218 9.58 -13.35 6.24
C LEU A 218 8.24 -12.66 6.07
N LEU A 219 7.28 -13.13 6.85
CA LEU A 219 5.95 -12.56 7.01
C LEU A 219 6.02 -11.48 8.08
N ILE A 220 5.75 -10.24 7.71
CA ILE A 220 5.59 -9.15 8.66
C ILE A 220 4.10 -8.93 8.82
N GLY A 221 3.57 -9.44 9.93
CA GLY A 221 2.16 -9.24 10.28
C GLY A 221 1.70 -10.11 11.43
N ALA A 222 1.81 -9.60 12.66
CA ALA A 222 1.10 -10.18 13.80
C ALA A 222 -0.37 -9.79 13.69
N VAL A 223 -1.23 -10.65 13.14
CA VAL A 223 -2.63 -10.24 12.91
C VAL A 223 -3.31 -9.90 14.23
N ILE A 224 -3.71 -8.64 14.34
CA ILE A 224 -4.57 -8.17 15.42
C ILE A 224 -5.99 -8.52 14.97
N ALA A 225 -6.52 -9.62 15.49
CA ALA A 225 -7.94 -9.94 15.37
C ALA A 225 -8.72 -8.77 15.98
N VAL A 226 -9.31 -7.91 15.15
CA VAL A 226 -10.22 -6.85 15.61
C VAL A 226 -11.57 -7.49 15.96
N GLY A 227 -11.55 -8.40 16.93
CA GLY A 227 -12.76 -8.99 17.50
C GLY A 227 -13.49 -7.94 18.33
N ALA A 228 -14.45 -7.26 17.70
CA ALA A 228 -15.59 -6.59 18.33
C ALA A 228 -15.35 -5.92 19.71
N ALA A 229 -14.44 -4.94 19.81
CA ALA A 229 -14.50 -3.78 20.71
C ALA A 229 -13.22 -2.93 20.62
N VAL A 230 -12.79 -2.54 19.42
CA VAL A 230 -11.89 -1.38 19.33
C VAL A 230 -12.76 -0.16 19.51
N VAL A 231 -12.76 0.40 20.72
CA VAL A 231 -13.18 1.77 20.98
C VAL A 231 -12.26 2.64 20.13
N ILE A 232 -12.71 3.01 18.93
CA ILE A 232 -12.09 4.06 18.15
C ILE A 232 -12.25 5.31 19.00
N ILE A 233 -11.21 5.67 19.76
CA ILE A 233 -11.11 7.00 20.35
C ILE A 233 -10.89 7.93 19.17
N THR A 234 -11.97 8.33 18.52
CA THR A 234 -11.97 9.45 17.58
C THR A 234 -11.72 10.69 18.44
N ALA A 235 -10.46 11.05 18.63
CA ALA A 235 -10.14 12.43 18.97
C ALA A 235 -10.75 13.30 17.85
N PRO A 236 -11.65 14.25 18.15
CA PRO A 236 -12.29 15.06 17.12
C PRO A 236 -11.24 16.05 16.58
N ILE A 237 -10.52 15.66 15.54
CA ILE A 237 -9.69 16.60 14.78
C ILE A 237 -10.62 17.22 13.73
N SER A 238 -11.27 18.32 14.11
CA SER A 238 -11.96 19.21 13.17
C SER A 238 -10.92 19.86 12.25
N VAL A 239 -10.62 19.23 11.12
CA VAL A 239 -9.88 19.90 10.04
C VAL A 239 -10.90 20.69 9.22
N PRO A 240 -10.79 22.03 9.12
CA PRO A 240 -11.64 22.80 8.23
C PRO A 240 -11.25 22.47 6.79
N VAL A 241 -12.14 21.75 6.10
CA VAL A 241 -12.07 21.55 4.64
C VAL A 241 -12.37 22.89 3.99
N ALA A 242 -11.32 23.67 3.72
CA ALA A 242 -11.40 24.78 2.79
C ALA A 242 -11.59 24.20 1.38
N ALA A 243 -12.79 24.39 0.85
CA ALA A 243 -13.16 24.07 -0.51
C ALA A 243 -12.24 24.78 -1.50
N VAL A 244 -11.33 24.04 -2.13
CA VAL A 244 -10.70 24.43 -3.40
C VAL A 244 -11.30 23.51 -4.45
N GLY A 245 -12.14 24.10 -5.30
CA GLY A 245 -12.84 23.40 -6.37
C GLY A 245 -11.88 22.84 -7.42
N GLY A 246 -12.18 21.65 -7.88
CA GLY A 246 -11.49 21.00 -8.99
C GLY A 246 -11.64 19.49 -8.90
N ALA A 247 -12.52 18.94 -9.75
CA ALA A 247 -12.87 17.54 -9.98
C ALA A 247 -11.97 16.42 -9.42
N ALA A 248 -12.66 15.35 -8.97
CA ALA A 248 -12.20 14.01 -8.56
C ALA A 248 -11.78 13.86 -7.09
N GLY A 249 -12.66 13.22 -6.29
CA GLY A 249 -12.32 12.81 -4.93
C GLY A 249 -13.52 12.63 -4.00
N ALA A 250 -14.59 11.97 -4.44
CA ALA A 250 -15.63 11.51 -3.53
C ALA A 250 -15.16 10.22 -2.84
N TYR A 251 -14.43 10.35 -1.74
CA TYR A 251 -14.25 9.24 -0.81
C TYR A 251 -15.58 9.00 -0.11
N ALA A 252 -16.19 7.86 -0.44
CA ALA A 252 -17.38 7.36 0.22
C ALA A 252 -17.03 6.93 1.64
N SER A 253 -17.11 7.85 2.60
CA SER A 253 -17.50 7.46 3.95
C SER A 253 -18.90 6.87 3.85
N ILE A 254 -19.08 5.64 4.33
CA ILE A 254 -20.39 4.99 4.45
C ILE A 254 -21.22 5.84 5.42
N GLY A 255 -21.94 6.78 4.85
CA GLY A 255 -23.00 7.56 5.45
C GLY A 255 -24.02 7.70 4.35
N SER A 256 -25.24 7.23 4.63
CA SER A 256 -26.45 7.41 3.80
C SER A 256 -26.30 8.53 2.77
N ALA A 257 -26.19 8.16 1.49
CA ALA A 257 -26.14 9.11 0.39
C ALA A 257 -27.49 9.83 0.32
N THR A 258 -27.61 10.93 1.05
CA THR A 258 -28.69 11.88 0.85
C THR A 258 -28.40 12.60 -0.45
N LEU A 259 -29.03 12.14 -1.53
CA LEU A 259 -29.10 12.85 -2.79
C LEU A 259 -29.89 14.14 -2.55
N VAL A 260 -29.19 15.22 -2.21
CA VAL A 260 -29.80 16.56 -2.18
C VAL A 260 -29.95 16.99 -3.62
N VAL A 261 -31.09 16.65 -4.23
CA VAL A 261 -31.52 17.29 -5.47
C VAL A 261 -31.82 18.74 -5.11
N GLY A 262 -30.92 19.64 -5.50
CA GLY A 262 -31.15 21.08 -5.41
C GLY A 262 -32.39 21.43 -6.21
N ALA A 263 -33.50 21.69 -5.52
CA ALA A 263 -34.70 22.23 -6.10
C ALA A 263 -34.41 23.67 -6.58
N ILE A 264 -34.04 23.82 -7.85
CA ILE A 264 -34.15 25.11 -8.52
C ILE A 264 -35.64 25.36 -8.69
N GLY A 265 -36.12 26.42 -8.03
CA GLY A 265 -37.53 26.71 -7.89
C GLY A 265 -38.25 26.88 -9.23
N THR A 266 -39.45 26.33 -9.33
CA THR A 266 -40.69 27.11 -9.46
C THR A 266 -41.87 26.16 -9.24
N ALA A 267 -42.91 26.70 -8.60
CA ALA A 267 -44.01 25.97 -8.02
C ALA A 267 -44.81 25.12 -9.02
N THR A 268 -44.70 23.79 -8.93
CA THR A 268 -45.78 22.87 -9.34
C THR A 268 -45.83 21.68 -8.38
N LYS A 269 -47.01 21.47 -7.78
CA LYS A 269 -47.33 20.39 -6.84
C LYS A 269 -47.47 19.07 -7.60
N THR A 270 -46.37 18.37 -7.83
CA THR A 270 -46.44 16.96 -8.22
C THR A 270 -45.31 16.21 -7.53
N ALA A 271 -45.64 15.58 -6.41
CA ALA A 271 -44.74 14.69 -5.71
C ALA A 271 -44.57 13.42 -6.55
N VAL A 272 -43.45 13.31 -7.25
CA VAL A 272 -43.02 12.06 -7.88
C VAL A 272 -42.46 11.17 -6.78
N VAL A 273 -43.26 10.23 -6.30
CA VAL A 273 -42.81 9.14 -5.43
C VAL A 273 -42.13 8.11 -6.33
N VAL A 274 -40.82 8.23 -6.49
CA VAL A 274 -39.96 7.17 -7.06
C VAL A 274 -38.79 6.98 -6.12
N THR A 275 -39.04 6.39 -4.96
CA THR A 275 -37.97 6.01 -4.01
C THR A 275 -38.52 5.00 -3.01
N ALA A 276 -38.58 3.72 -3.39
CA ALA A 276 -38.70 2.63 -2.39
C ALA A 276 -38.37 1.25 -2.96
N VAL A 277 -38.38 1.02 -4.27
CA VAL A 277 -38.21 -0.34 -4.83
C VAL A 277 -36.75 -0.68 -5.16
N SER A 278 -35.85 0.29 -5.26
CA SER A 278 -34.43 0.03 -5.58
C SER A 278 -33.56 -0.32 -4.36
N THR A 279 -33.94 0.04 -3.14
CA THR A 279 -33.09 -0.19 -1.95
C THR A 279 -33.14 -1.62 -1.44
N ALA A 280 -34.29 -2.29 -1.49
CA ALA A 280 -34.41 -3.69 -1.07
C ALA A 280 -33.72 -4.66 -2.05
N ILE A 281 -33.84 -4.42 -3.36
CA ILE A 281 -33.18 -5.25 -4.38
C ILE A 281 -31.66 -5.06 -4.34
N ASN A 282 -31.17 -3.83 -4.13
CA ASN A 282 -29.73 -3.58 -3.97
C ASN A 282 -29.16 -4.14 -2.67
N TYR A 283 -29.95 -4.19 -1.58
CA TYR A 283 -29.51 -4.76 -0.31
C TYR A 283 -29.39 -6.29 -0.36
N GLU A 284 -30.37 -6.98 -0.96
CA GLU A 284 -30.33 -8.44 -1.11
C GLU A 284 -29.30 -8.91 -2.16
N ILE A 285 -29.06 -8.13 -3.22
CA ILE A 285 -27.99 -8.41 -4.18
C ILE A 285 -26.61 -8.15 -3.55
N ALA A 286 -26.43 -7.06 -2.80
CA ALA A 286 -25.20 -6.81 -2.05
C ALA A 286 -24.91 -7.89 -1.00
N ARG A 287 -25.95 -8.45 -0.37
CA ARG A 287 -25.81 -9.52 0.63
C ARG A 287 -25.53 -10.90 0.03
N ARG A 288 -25.95 -11.17 -1.22
CA ARG A 288 -25.67 -12.44 -1.93
C ARG A 288 -24.37 -12.41 -2.73
N VAL A 289 -23.87 -11.23 -3.09
CA VAL A 289 -22.57 -11.07 -3.76
C VAL A 289 -21.43 -11.02 -2.75
N SER A 290 -21.71 -10.64 -1.51
CA SER A 290 -20.79 -10.75 -0.37
C SER A 290 -21.14 -11.96 0.49
N ASP A 291 -21.14 -13.17 -0.10
CA ASP A 291 -20.87 -14.34 0.73
C ASP A 291 -19.50 -14.08 1.37
N ASN A 292 -19.48 -13.85 2.68
CA ASN A 292 -18.36 -13.33 3.44
C ASN A 292 -17.20 -14.33 3.45
N ILE A 293 -16.45 -14.38 2.36
CA ILE A 293 -15.29 -15.25 2.24
C ILE A 293 -14.20 -14.69 3.17
N TYR A 294 -13.60 -15.56 3.96
CA TYR A 294 -12.45 -15.23 4.80
C TYR A 294 -11.28 -14.72 3.93
N TRP A 295 -10.70 -13.56 4.28
CA TRP A 295 -9.44 -13.14 3.69
C TRP A 295 -8.47 -12.58 4.72
N THR A 296 -7.20 -12.65 4.39
CA THR A 296 -6.10 -12.05 5.15
C THR A 296 -5.18 -11.28 4.21
N SER A 297 -4.46 -10.31 4.75
CA SER A 297 -3.48 -9.55 3.98
C SER A 297 -2.30 -9.11 4.82
N HIS A 298 -1.12 -9.08 4.19
CA HIS A 298 0.17 -8.92 4.85
C HIS A 298 1.15 -8.17 3.96
N ILE A 299 2.19 -7.61 4.58
CA ILE A 299 3.40 -7.19 3.89
C ILE A 299 4.50 -8.21 4.15
N LEU A 300 5.09 -8.73 3.09
CA LEU A 300 6.33 -9.51 3.17
C LEU A 300 7.51 -8.62 2.82
N PHE A 301 8.58 -8.75 3.60
CA PHE A 301 9.88 -8.20 3.25
C PHE A 301 10.83 -9.37 3.00
N VAL A 302 11.12 -9.62 1.73
CA VAL A 302 11.85 -10.82 1.30
C VAL A 302 13.01 -10.47 0.38
N PRO A 303 14.06 -11.29 0.29
CA PRO A 303 15.06 -11.15 -0.76
C PRO A 303 14.40 -11.19 -2.15
N TYR A 304 14.80 -10.28 -3.02
CA TYR A 304 14.29 -10.19 -4.39
C TYR A 304 15.04 -11.16 -5.30
N ASN A 305 14.70 -12.44 -5.21
CA ASN A 305 15.19 -13.50 -6.09
C ASN A 305 14.06 -14.48 -6.43
N ALA A 306 14.26 -15.28 -7.49
CA ALA A 306 13.23 -16.18 -8.01
C ALA A 306 12.80 -17.25 -6.98
N GLU A 307 13.70 -17.70 -6.12
CA GLU A 307 13.42 -18.72 -5.11
C GLU A 307 12.51 -18.16 -4.01
N SER A 308 12.89 -17.04 -3.40
CA SER A 308 12.10 -16.36 -2.38
C SER A 308 10.71 -15.96 -2.89
N LEU A 309 10.61 -15.45 -4.13
CA LEU A 309 9.31 -15.10 -4.72
C LEU A 309 8.44 -16.33 -5.03
N LYS A 310 9.06 -17.43 -5.47
CA LYS A 310 8.34 -18.70 -5.71
C LYS A 310 7.83 -19.33 -4.42
N GLN A 311 8.59 -19.22 -3.33
CA GLN A 311 8.19 -19.76 -2.02
C GLN A 311 6.93 -19.11 -1.46
N ILE A 312 6.64 -17.84 -1.80
CA ILE A 312 5.38 -17.18 -1.40
C ILE A 312 4.16 -17.91 -1.99
N GLY A 313 4.34 -18.66 -3.09
CA GLY A 313 3.29 -19.50 -3.67
C GLY A 313 2.11 -18.71 -4.24
N CYS A 314 2.27 -17.40 -4.43
CA CYS A 314 1.24 -16.55 -5.02
C CYS A 314 1.13 -16.76 -6.52
N LYS A 315 -0.10 -16.69 -7.02
CA LYS A 315 -0.33 -16.34 -8.41
C LYS A 315 -0.03 -14.84 -8.50
N ILE A 316 1.08 -14.45 -9.14
CA ILE A 316 1.37 -13.03 -9.38
C ILE A 316 0.13 -12.46 -10.05
N THR A 317 -0.45 -11.44 -9.41
CA THR A 317 -1.67 -10.80 -9.88
C THR A 317 -1.51 -10.33 -11.32
N PRO A 318 -2.61 -10.16 -12.08
CA PRO A 318 -2.56 -9.47 -13.38
C PRO A 318 -2.31 -7.97 -13.19
N VAL A 319 -1.41 -7.59 -12.28
CA VAL A 319 -0.84 -6.25 -12.24
C VAL A 319 0.19 -6.24 -13.36
N LYS A 320 0.05 -5.34 -14.32
CA LYS A 320 1.11 -5.07 -15.29
C LYS A 320 2.33 -4.52 -14.55
N GLN A 321 3.18 -5.41 -14.08
CA GLN A 321 4.49 -5.06 -13.57
C GLN A 321 5.40 -4.95 -14.78
N GLU A 322 5.87 -3.74 -15.07
CA GLU A 322 6.97 -3.59 -16.02
C GLU A 322 8.18 -4.36 -15.47
N ARG A 323 8.42 -5.55 -16.02
CA ARG A 323 9.68 -6.25 -15.80
C ARG A 323 10.77 -5.37 -16.41
N LYS A 324 11.54 -4.69 -15.56
CA LYS A 324 12.96 -4.54 -15.88
C LYS A 324 13.52 -5.95 -15.86
N ASP A 325 14.21 -6.37 -16.91
CA ASP A 325 14.78 -7.70 -17.07
C ASP A 325 15.73 -8.05 -15.90
N ALA A 326 15.15 -8.52 -14.82
CA ALA A 326 15.83 -8.93 -13.60
C ALA A 326 15.51 -10.40 -13.33
N VAL A 327 15.58 -11.25 -14.35
CA VAL A 327 15.86 -12.70 -14.30
C VAL A 327 16.13 -13.14 -15.75
N THR A 328 17.39 -13.09 -16.17
CA THR A 328 17.99 -14.00 -17.16
C THR A 328 19.36 -14.38 -16.66
#